data_AF-A0A135LCF5-F1
#
_entry.id   AF-A0A135LCF5-F1
#
_cell.length_a   1.000
_cell.length_b   1.000
_cell.length_c   1.000
_cell.angle_alpha   90.00
_cell.angle_beta   90.00
_cell.angle_gamma   90.00
#
_symmetry.space_group_name_H-M   'P 1'
#
loop_
_entity.id
_entity.type
_entity.pdbx_description
1 polymer ?
#
loop_
_entity_poly.entity_id
_entity_poly.type
_entity_poly.pdbx_seq_one_letter_code
_entity_poly.pdbx_strand_id
1 'polypeptide(L)'
;MDILNDLDPSPISLASSTGTSITLPWAMSESGQLIAQLGTGCHLGKLQSNNAVAPFETQPAISAGTFRENIRFRNEVGAKSSFHKAITFSQANKSDHMIMSAEVSAGCEFANDMKGSVQSTIRTGVIYFDQPRLSLDAIADIRRSKRDRVYFSQQYGDYYVASLRLGADAGLLASVSTKNRSESESLEVKAKLHVLWWDIEKSYNEEHHAHEAWSVFDITAFETLSGLNVQSGALQQDPQTVAWNYIQGVSNLEKSVRDKMSELGLEEDKSLTHEDVQKI
;
A
#
# COMPACT_ATOMS: atom_id res chain seq x y z
N MET A 1 3.43 8.45 -45.56
CA MET A 1 2.31 7.80 -44.84
C MET A 1 2.97 6.85 -43.88
N ASP A 2 3.43 7.40 -42.75
CA ASP A 2 4.06 6.60 -41.71
C ASP A 2 2.96 6.05 -40.82
N ILE A 3 3.01 4.73 -40.66
CA ILE A 3 2.07 3.91 -39.93
C ILE A 3 2.07 4.43 -38.48
N LEU A 4 0.93 4.99 -38.07
CA LEU A 4 0.56 5.20 -36.68
C LEU A 4 0.61 3.83 -36.00
N ASN A 5 1.76 3.46 -35.47
CA ASN A 5 1.82 2.55 -34.35
C ASN A 5 1.18 3.31 -33.19
N ASP A 6 -0.12 3.12 -32.99
CA ASP A 6 -0.80 3.37 -31.73
C ASP A 6 -0.15 2.45 -30.70
N LEU A 7 1.01 2.86 -30.19
CA LEU A 7 1.53 2.38 -28.93
C LEU A 7 0.55 2.88 -27.88
N ASP A 8 -0.15 1.94 -27.25
CA ASP A 8 -0.98 2.25 -26.09
C ASP A 8 -0.18 3.16 -25.15
N PRO A 9 -0.72 4.34 -24.79
CA PRO A 9 0.00 5.29 -23.97
C PRO A 9 0.38 4.60 -22.65
N SER A 10 1.65 4.70 -22.28
CA SER A 10 2.12 4.13 -21.02
C SER A 10 1.26 4.67 -19.86
N PRO A 11 1.09 3.91 -18.75
CA PRO A 11 0.30 4.36 -17.60
C PRO A 11 0.75 5.73 -17.09
N ILE A 12 2.06 6.04 -17.14
CA ILE A 12 2.61 7.35 -16.76
C ILE A 12 2.23 8.43 -17.77
N SER A 13 2.25 8.14 -19.07
CA SER A 13 1.82 9.10 -20.10
C SER A 13 0.34 9.42 -19.96
N LEU A 14 -0.50 8.39 -19.74
CA LEU A 14 -1.92 8.58 -19.50
C LEU A 14 -2.15 9.38 -18.21
N ALA A 15 -1.45 9.04 -17.12
CA ALA A 15 -1.56 9.74 -15.86
C ALA A 15 -1.14 11.21 -15.94
N SER A 16 -0.02 11.48 -16.61
CA SER A 16 0.47 12.84 -16.85
C SER A 16 -0.53 13.66 -17.69
N SER A 17 -1.12 13.07 -18.73
CA SER A 17 -2.09 13.78 -19.59
C SER A 17 -3.44 14.05 -18.91
N THR A 18 -3.84 13.19 -17.97
CA THR A 18 -5.14 13.27 -17.27
C THR A 18 -5.04 13.91 -15.89
N GLY A 19 -3.81 14.20 -15.42
CA GLY A 19 -3.57 14.64 -14.05
C GLY A 19 -3.93 13.58 -12.99
N THR A 20 -3.99 12.31 -13.37
CA THR A 20 -4.30 11.22 -12.43
C THR A 20 -3.05 10.77 -11.69
N SER A 21 -3.21 10.31 -10.45
CA SER A 21 -2.12 9.78 -9.64
C SER A 21 -1.78 8.35 -10.04
N ILE A 22 -0.49 8.03 -10.12
CA ILE A 22 -0.02 6.64 -10.18
C ILE A 22 0.40 6.16 -8.79
N THR A 23 0.18 4.87 -8.50
CA THR A 23 0.72 4.23 -7.31
C THR A 23 2.05 3.59 -7.68
N LEU A 24 3.12 3.97 -6.99
CA LEU A 24 4.42 3.34 -7.11
C LEU A 24 4.60 2.31 -5.99
N PRO A 25 5.29 1.19 -6.23
CA PRO A 25 5.64 0.27 -5.16
C PRO A 25 6.50 1.00 -4.13
N TRP A 26 6.26 0.70 -2.85
CA TRP A 26 7.11 1.22 -1.78
C TRP A 26 8.46 0.54 -1.87
N ALA A 27 9.43 1.25 -2.43
CA ALA A 27 10.78 0.77 -2.67
C ALA A 27 11.78 1.82 -2.18
N MET A 28 12.84 1.30 -1.57
CA MET A 28 13.98 2.09 -1.14
C MET A 28 15.15 1.82 -2.09
N SER A 29 15.99 2.82 -2.32
CA SER A 29 17.32 2.64 -2.90
C SER A 29 18.20 1.78 -1.97
N GLU A 30 19.35 1.34 -2.48
CA GLU A 30 20.37 0.67 -1.65
C GLU A 30 20.85 1.55 -0.47
N SER A 31 20.74 2.88 -0.60
CA SER A 31 21.04 3.85 0.45
C SER A 31 19.88 4.08 1.44
N GLY A 32 18.77 3.35 1.31
CA GLY A 32 17.62 3.45 2.21
C GLY A 32 16.72 4.67 1.96
N GLN A 33 16.84 5.34 0.82
CA GLN A 33 16.02 6.50 0.46
C GLN A 33 14.85 6.08 -0.43
N LEU A 34 13.71 6.76 -0.31
CA LEU A 34 12.57 6.56 -1.22
C LEU A 34 13.01 6.80 -2.67
N ILE A 35 12.66 5.86 -3.56
CA ILE A 35 13.05 5.92 -4.97
C ILE A 35 12.42 7.10 -5.70
N ALA A 36 11.21 7.53 -5.30
CA ALA A 36 10.48 8.63 -5.92
C ALA A 36 10.20 9.70 -4.87
N GLN A 37 10.88 10.84 -5.00
CA GLN A 37 10.69 12.01 -4.14
C GLN A 37 10.14 13.16 -4.97
N LEU A 38 9.57 14.16 -4.30
CA LEU A 38 9.06 15.35 -4.98
C LEU A 38 10.16 15.99 -5.83
N GLY A 39 9.90 16.20 -7.12
CA GLY A 39 10.85 16.78 -8.07
C GLY A 39 11.85 15.81 -8.70
N THR A 40 11.91 14.55 -8.25
CA THR A 40 12.72 13.50 -8.90
C THR A 40 12.22 13.28 -10.33
N GLY A 41 13.13 13.21 -11.28
CA GLY A 41 12.83 12.88 -12.67
C GLY A 41 12.56 11.38 -12.87
N CYS A 42 11.91 11.03 -13.96
CA CYS A 42 11.54 9.65 -14.29
C CYS A 42 11.79 9.38 -15.78
N HIS A 43 12.59 8.35 -16.08
CA HIS A 43 12.80 7.83 -17.43
C HIS A 43 11.78 6.74 -17.76
N LEU A 44 10.90 7.03 -18.71
CA LEU A 44 9.86 6.10 -19.14
C LEU A 44 10.46 4.80 -19.70
N GLY A 45 11.54 4.94 -20.50
CA GLY A 45 12.22 3.79 -21.12
C GLY A 45 12.88 2.82 -20.12
N LYS A 46 13.07 3.23 -18.86
CA LYS A 46 13.67 2.39 -17.82
C LYS A 46 12.63 1.70 -16.92
N LEU A 47 11.34 2.00 -17.06
CA LEU A 47 10.26 1.40 -16.25
C LEU A 47 10.15 -0.12 -16.43
N GLN A 48 10.51 -0.63 -17.61
CA GLN A 48 10.51 -2.06 -17.90
C GLN A 48 11.79 -2.76 -17.44
N SER A 49 12.73 -2.03 -16.83
CA SER A 49 13.95 -2.65 -16.31
C SER A 49 13.67 -3.45 -15.04
N ASN A 50 14.50 -4.47 -14.78
CA ASN A 50 14.41 -5.26 -13.55
C ASN A 50 14.88 -4.50 -12.30
N ASN A 51 15.34 -3.26 -12.45
CA ASN A 51 15.76 -2.40 -11.35
C ASN A 51 14.68 -1.34 -11.10
N ALA A 52 13.96 -1.47 -9.99
CA ALA A 52 12.89 -0.53 -9.61
C ALA A 52 13.38 0.91 -9.38
N VAL A 53 14.67 1.10 -9.09
CA VAL A 53 15.29 2.41 -8.87
C VAL A 53 15.66 3.09 -10.19
N ALA A 54 16.05 2.31 -11.20
CA ALA A 54 16.60 2.81 -12.46
C ALA A 54 15.74 3.87 -13.19
N PRO A 55 14.39 3.83 -13.15
CA PRO A 55 13.56 4.89 -13.72
C PRO A 55 13.76 6.25 -13.04
N PHE A 56 14.08 6.26 -11.75
CA PHE A 56 14.12 7.46 -10.92
C PHE A 56 15.55 7.95 -10.61
N GLU A 57 16.58 7.23 -11.05
CA GLU A 57 17.98 7.66 -11.01
C GLU A 57 18.24 8.78 -12.02
N THR A 58 17.77 9.98 -11.68
CA THR A 58 17.88 11.16 -12.53
C THR A 58 18.32 12.37 -11.72
N GLN A 59 18.94 13.33 -12.40
CA GLN A 59 19.17 14.62 -11.79
C GLN A 59 17.84 15.40 -11.75
N PRO A 60 17.47 16.07 -10.65
CA PRO A 60 16.28 16.90 -10.63
C PRO A 60 16.50 18.16 -11.49
N ALA A 61 15.53 18.46 -12.37
CA ALA A 61 15.53 19.70 -13.13
C ALA A 61 15.02 20.90 -12.32
N ILE A 62 14.43 20.64 -11.15
CA ILE A 62 13.78 21.62 -10.30
C ILE A 62 14.82 22.43 -9.51
N SER A 63 14.60 23.74 -9.43
CA SER A 63 15.47 24.66 -8.70
C SER A 63 15.38 24.46 -7.19
N ALA A 64 16.50 24.65 -6.49
CA ALA A 64 16.54 24.65 -5.02
C ALA A 64 15.57 25.69 -4.40
N GLY A 65 15.32 26.82 -5.07
CA GLY A 65 14.33 27.81 -4.63
C GLY A 65 12.90 27.26 -4.59
N THR A 66 12.55 26.39 -5.53
CA THR A 66 11.23 25.72 -5.54
C THR A 66 11.06 24.83 -4.30
N PHE A 67 12.11 24.11 -3.90
CA PHE A 67 12.08 23.28 -2.70
C PHE A 67 12.00 24.08 -1.38
N ARG A 68 12.38 25.36 -1.40
CA ARG A 68 12.40 26.22 -0.21
C ARG A 68 11.08 26.93 0.02
N GLU A 69 10.45 27.41 -1.05
CA GLU A 69 9.37 28.39 -0.95
C GLU A 69 8.03 27.90 -1.51
N ASN A 70 8.06 26.83 -2.32
CA ASN A 70 6.94 26.46 -3.17
C ASN A 70 6.39 25.08 -2.87
N ILE A 71 6.69 24.47 -1.72
CA ILE A 71 6.06 23.21 -1.33
C ILE A 71 4.84 23.51 -0.49
N ARG A 72 3.68 23.00 -0.91
CA ARG A 72 2.42 23.12 -0.17
C ARG A 72 1.85 21.76 0.14
N PHE A 73 1.23 21.66 1.31
CA PHE A 73 0.32 20.57 1.64
C PHE A 73 -1.12 21.00 1.42
N ARG A 74 -1.90 20.18 0.72
CA ARG A 74 -3.34 20.33 0.61
C ARG A 74 -4.02 19.11 1.19
N ASN A 75 -4.93 19.34 2.12
CA ASN A 75 -5.82 18.31 2.63
C ASN A 75 -6.80 17.91 1.52
N GLU A 76 -6.97 16.62 1.28
CA GLU A 76 -8.04 16.18 0.38
C GLU A 76 -9.34 16.17 1.17
N VAL A 77 -10.24 17.13 0.86
CA VAL A 77 -11.54 17.24 1.51
C VAL A 77 -12.29 15.92 1.39
N GLY A 78 -12.50 15.26 2.53
CA GLY A 78 -12.95 13.88 2.61
C GLY A 78 -11.79 12.92 2.37
N ALA A 79 -11.10 12.55 3.46
CA ALA A 79 -10.10 11.50 3.44
C ALA A 79 -10.70 10.28 2.72
N LYS A 80 -10.10 9.88 1.59
CA LYS A 80 -10.56 8.70 0.86
C LYS A 80 -10.08 7.50 1.64
N SER A 81 -10.98 6.98 2.46
CA SER A 81 -10.83 5.71 3.17
C SER A 81 -11.56 4.63 2.38
N SER A 82 -10.87 3.54 2.07
CA SER A 82 -11.48 2.34 1.53
C SER A 82 -11.09 1.15 2.39
N PHE A 83 -12.10 0.41 2.83
CA PHE A 83 -11.92 -0.81 3.59
C PHE A 83 -12.47 -1.97 2.77
N HIS A 84 -11.66 -3.00 2.56
CA HIS A 84 -12.03 -4.21 1.84
C HIS A 84 -11.84 -5.42 2.74
N LYS A 85 -12.86 -6.26 2.86
CA LYS A 85 -12.80 -7.52 3.60
C LYS A 85 -13.44 -8.62 2.76
N ALA A 86 -12.74 -9.73 2.61
CA ALA A 86 -13.22 -10.91 1.90
C ALA A 86 -12.85 -12.17 2.69
N ILE A 87 -13.77 -13.12 2.79
CA ILE A 87 -13.53 -14.41 3.44
C ILE A 87 -14.10 -15.49 2.50
N THR A 88 -13.36 -16.56 2.27
CA THR A 88 -13.73 -17.66 1.39
C THR A 88 -13.48 -18.99 2.09
N PHE A 89 -14.43 -19.91 1.92
CA PHE A 89 -14.37 -21.26 2.44
C PHE A 89 -14.50 -22.23 1.26
N SER A 90 -13.71 -23.30 1.20
CA SER A 90 -13.94 -24.37 0.24
C SER A 90 -14.55 -25.58 0.92
N GLN A 91 -15.84 -25.80 0.69
CA GLN A 91 -16.45 -27.11 0.84
C GLN A 91 -16.41 -27.80 -0.52
N ALA A 92 -16.11 -29.09 -0.56
CA ALA A 92 -16.13 -29.90 -1.78
C ALA A 92 -17.58 -30.04 -2.29
N ASN A 93 -18.13 -28.98 -2.88
CA ASN A 93 -19.10 -28.92 -3.97
C ASN A 93 -19.66 -27.49 -4.10
N LYS A 94 -19.35 -26.88 -5.26
CA LYS A 94 -19.81 -25.59 -5.81
C LYS A 94 -19.29 -24.29 -5.18
N SER A 95 -18.65 -23.52 -6.05
CA SER A 95 -18.13 -22.17 -5.91
C SER A 95 -19.24 -21.14 -5.72
N ASP A 96 -19.18 -20.35 -4.66
CA ASP A 96 -19.78 -19.03 -4.60
C ASP A 96 -18.77 -18.04 -3.98
N HIS A 97 -18.32 -17.07 -4.78
CA HIS A 97 -17.55 -15.93 -4.31
C HIS A 97 -18.52 -14.92 -3.68
N MET A 98 -18.68 -14.94 -2.36
CA MET A 98 -19.47 -13.92 -1.66
C MET A 98 -18.59 -12.70 -1.32
N ILE A 99 -18.81 -11.59 -2.02
CA ILE A 99 -18.35 -10.25 -1.60
C ILE A 99 -19.43 -9.70 -0.68
N MET A 100 -19.18 -9.66 0.63
CA MET A 100 -20.14 -9.16 1.61
C MET A 100 -19.52 -8.00 2.40
N SER A 101 -19.95 -6.78 2.12
CA SER A 101 -19.72 -5.63 2.99
C SER A 101 -20.60 -5.76 4.22
N ALA A 102 -19.97 -5.95 5.39
CA ALA A 102 -20.56 -5.94 6.74
C ALA A 102 -21.87 -6.73 6.96
N GLU A 103 -21.78 -8.02 7.30
CA GLU A 103 -22.49 -8.68 8.42
C GLU A 103 -22.11 -10.18 8.54
N VAL A 104 -21.88 -10.64 9.77
CA VAL A 104 -21.96 -12.01 10.38
C VAL A 104 -21.75 -13.31 9.55
N SER A 105 -21.00 -14.26 10.13
CA SER A 105 -21.30 -15.70 9.97
C SER A 105 -21.08 -16.47 11.28
N ALA A 106 -22.09 -17.23 11.70
CA ALA A 106 -22.04 -18.18 12.82
C ALA A 106 -22.08 -19.62 12.30
N GLY A 107 -21.26 -20.49 12.90
CA GLY A 107 -21.43 -21.95 13.01
C GLY A 107 -21.68 -22.77 11.74
N CYS A 108 -20.62 -23.39 11.21
CA CYS A 108 -20.70 -24.71 10.57
C CYS A 108 -19.36 -25.45 10.72
N GLU A 109 -19.45 -26.78 10.74
CA GLU A 109 -18.39 -27.78 10.73
C GLU A 109 -17.17 -27.31 9.91
N PHE A 110 -15.97 -27.36 10.51
CA PHE A 110 -14.75 -26.81 9.91
C PHE A 110 -14.57 -27.32 8.47
N ALA A 111 -14.79 -26.44 7.50
CA ALA A 111 -14.33 -26.65 6.13
C ALA A 111 -12.80 -26.75 6.17
N ASN A 112 -12.24 -27.74 5.45
CA ASN A 112 -10.83 -28.09 5.51
C ASN A 112 -9.86 -27.00 5.02
N ASP A 113 -10.34 -25.89 4.48
CA ASP A 113 -9.52 -24.74 4.09
C ASP A 113 -10.31 -23.43 4.25
N MET A 114 -9.78 -22.49 5.04
CA MET A 114 -10.30 -21.12 5.21
C MET A 114 -9.30 -20.12 4.64
N LYS A 115 -9.78 -19.14 3.87
CA LYS A 115 -8.99 -17.99 3.40
C LYS A 115 -9.70 -16.70 3.79
N GLY A 116 -8.98 -15.74 4.36
CA GLY A 116 -9.50 -14.45 4.74
C GLY A 116 -8.54 -13.33 4.35
N SER A 117 -9.06 -12.24 3.82
CA SER A 117 -8.30 -11.03 3.55
C SER A 117 -9.01 -9.81 4.11
N VAL A 118 -8.24 -8.91 4.73
CA VAL A 118 -8.71 -7.60 5.18
C VAL A 118 -7.70 -6.56 4.72
N GLN A 119 -8.16 -5.46 4.16
CA GLN A 119 -7.33 -4.37 3.67
C GLN A 119 -8.00 -3.04 4.02
N SER A 120 -7.17 -2.05 4.40
CA SER A 120 -7.58 -0.67 4.60
C SER A 120 -6.59 0.24 3.88
N THR A 121 -7.12 1.26 3.24
CA THR A 121 -6.36 2.25 2.49
C THR A 121 -6.89 3.62 2.88
N ILE A 122 -6.02 4.45 3.43
CA ILE A 122 -6.33 5.81 3.88
C ILE A 122 -5.51 6.79 3.07
N ARG A 123 -6.14 7.83 2.52
CA ARG A 123 -5.48 8.96 1.85
C ARG A 123 -5.96 10.26 2.48
N THR A 124 -5.01 11.09 2.92
CA THR A 124 -5.30 12.31 3.71
C THR A 124 -4.97 13.60 2.99
N GLY A 125 -4.02 13.59 2.07
CA GLY A 125 -3.68 14.82 1.37
C GLY A 125 -2.58 14.65 0.35
N VAL A 126 -2.14 15.78 -0.20
CA VAL A 126 -1.15 15.85 -1.25
C VAL A 126 -0.12 16.92 -0.93
N ILE A 127 1.16 16.57 -1.04
CA ILE A 127 2.26 17.53 -1.09
C ILE A 127 2.58 17.80 -2.55
N TYR A 128 2.71 19.05 -2.94
CA TYR A 128 3.00 19.43 -4.32
C TYR A 128 3.82 20.72 -4.40
N PHE A 129 4.41 20.96 -5.57
CA PHE A 129 4.99 22.27 -5.87
C PHE A 129 3.92 23.25 -6.35
N ASP A 130 3.77 24.36 -5.64
CA ASP A 130 3.07 25.54 -6.11
C ASP A 130 3.99 26.34 -7.06
N GLN A 131 3.75 26.21 -8.36
CA GLN A 131 4.56 26.84 -9.42
C GLN A 131 6.03 26.38 -9.43
N PRO A 132 6.31 25.12 -9.84
CA PRO A 132 7.67 24.62 -9.92
C PRO A 132 8.52 25.43 -10.91
N ARG A 133 9.74 25.77 -10.50
CA ARG A 133 10.71 26.50 -11.35
C ARG A 133 11.90 25.63 -11.65
N LEU A 134 12.32 25.61 -12.92
CA LEU A 134 13.53 24.92 -13.36
C LEU A 134 14.79 25.59 -12.79
N SER A 135 15.83 24.79 -12.56
CA SER A 135 17.16 25.28 -12.23
C SER A 135 17.78 26.06 -13.40
N LEU A 136 18.75 26.92 -13.11
CA LEU A 136 19.47 27.66 -14.16
C LEU A 136 20.18 26.72 -15.13
N ASP A 137 20.71 25.60 -14.62
CA ASP A 137 21.35 24.56 -15.42
C ASP A 137 20.35 23.88 -16.35
N ALA A 138 19.18 23.49 -15.83
CA ALA A 138 18.11 22.92 -16.65
C ALA A 138 17.64 23.89 -17.74
N ILE A 139 17.51 25.19 -17.43
CA ILE A 139 17.16 26.21 -18.42
C ILE A 139 18.28 26.37 -19.48
N ALA A 140 19.55 26.36 -19.06
CA ALA A 140 20.69 26.44 -19.97
C ALA A 140 20.72 25.22 -20.90
N ASP A 141 20.44 24.03 -20.37
CA ASP A 141 20.43 22.78 -21.11
C ASP A 141 19.24 22.66 -22.06
N ILE A 142 18.07 23.21 -21.72
CA ILE A 142 16.96 23.41 -22.68
C ILE A 142 17.41 24.30 -23.85
N ARG A 143 18.17 25.37 -23.58
CA ARG A 143 18.64 26.27 -24.64
C ARG A 143 19.70 25.61 -25.53
N ARG A 144 20.57 24.78 -24.96
CA ARG A 144 21.62 24.03 -25.68
C ARG A 144 21.05 22.87 -26.50
N SER A 145 20.04 22.18 -25.97
CA SER A 145 19.34 21.04 -26.60
C SER A 145 18.45 21.41 -27.79
N LYS A 146 18.44 22.67 -28.25
CA LYS A 146 17.72 23.08 -29.47
C LYS A 146 18.08 22.24 -30.71
N ARG A 147 19.27 21.63 -30.74
CA ARG A 147 19.73 20.74 -31.83
C ARG A 147 19.54 19.25 -31.52
N ASP A 148 19.45 18.88 -30.25
CA ASP A 148 19.24 17.51 -29.79
C ASP A 148 18.13 17.50 -28.75
N ARG A 149 16.91 17.21 -29.22
CA ARG A 149 15.70 17.23 -28.39
C ARG A 149 15.71 16.15 -27.30
N VAL A 150 16.59 15.16 -27.41
CA VAL A 150 16.64 14.02 -26.48
C VAL A 150 17.57 14.30 -25.30
N TYR A 151 18.53 15.21 -25.46
CA TYR A 151 19.51 15.56 -24.42
C TYR A 151 18.87 15.91 -23.07
N PHE A 152 17.82 16.76 -23.07
CA PHE A 152 17.18 17.16 -21.82
C PHE A 152 16.49 15.99 -21.11
N SER A 153 15.75 15.16 -21.87
CA SER A 153 15.08 13.98 -21.33
C SER A 153 16.08 12.93 -20.83
N GLN A 154 17.22 12.77 -21.50
CA GLN A 154 18.31 11.89 -21.05
C GLN A 154 18.94 12.33 -19.72
N GLN A 155 19.05 13.63 -19.48
CA GLN A 155 19.68 14.16 -18.28
C GLN A 155 18.71 14.21 -17.09
N TYR A 156 17.47 14.64 -17.32
CA TYR A 156 16.52 15.00 -16.27
C TYR A 156 15.28 14.09 -16.20
N GLY A 157 15.13 13.14 -17.13
CA GLY A 157 13.94 12.30 -17.24
C GLY A 157 12.89 12.85 -18.22
N ASP A 158 11.97 11.97 -18.59
CA ASP A 158 10.81 12.30 -19.43
C ASP A 158 9.69 12.97 -18.63
N TYR A 159 9.61 12.62 -17.34
CA TYR A 159 8.63 13.14 -16.38
C TYR A 159 9.34 13.53 -15.08
N TYR A 160 8.63 14.19 -14.18
CA TYR A 160 9.08 14.40 -12.81
C TYR A 160 7.92 14.21 -11.83
N VAL A 161 8.23 13.91 -10.58
CA VAL A 161 7.24 13.77 -9.50
C VAL A 161 6.75 15.16 -9.08
N ALA A 162 5.62 15.59 -9.63
CA ALA A 162 5.05 16.91 -9.34
C ALA A 162 4.33 16.98 -7.99
N SER A 163 3.86 15.85 -7.49
CA SER A 163 3.13 15.74 -6.23
C SER A 163 3.23 14.36 -5.62
N LEU A 164 3.19 14.28 -4.29
CA LEU A 164 3.12 13.05 -3.51
C LEU A 164 1.80 12.99 -2.76
N ARG A 165 1.09 11.86 -2.86
CA ARG A 165 -0.15 11.64 -2.12
C ARG A 165 0.18 10.94 -0.81
N LEU A 166 -0.23 11.56 0.29
CA LEU A 166 0.01 11.06 1.64
C LEU A 166 -1.11 10.14 2.09
N GLY A 167 -0.73 9.12 2.85
CA GLY A 167 -1.63 8.13 3.37
C GLY A 167 -0.90 6.85 3.76
N ALA A 168 -1.67 5.80 4.01
CA ALA A 168 -1.12 4.49 4.27
C ALA A 168 -2.06 3.39 3.78
N ASP A 169 -1.48 2.23 3.53
CA ASP A 169 -2.18 1.00 3.24
C ASP A 169 -1.80 -0.04 4.28
N ALA A 170 -2.77 -0.81 4.74
CA ALA A 170 -2.54 -1.98 5.56
C ALA A 170 -3.38 -3.13 5.03
N GLY A 171 -2.81 -4.34 5.06
CA GLY A 171 -3.46 -5.53 4.54
C GLY A 171 -3.03 -6.77 5.30
N LEU A 172 -3.94 -7.73 5.36
CA LEU A 172 -3.73 -9.08 5.87
C LEU A 172 -4.40 -10.04 4.90
N LEU A 173 -3.68 -11.07 4.51
CA LEU A 173 -4.17 -12.28 3.87
C LEU A 173 -3.76 -13.44 4.77
N ALA A 174 -4.74 -14.19 5.27
CA ALA A 174 -4.53 -15.37 6.08
C ALA A 174 -5.23 -16.55 5.43
N SER A 175 -4.58 -17.71 5.46
CA SER A 175 -5.20 -18.97 5.09
C SER A 175 -4.84 -20.05 6.09
N VAL A 176 -5.78 -20.95 6.30
CA VAL A 176 -5.66 -22.10 7.19
C VAL A 176 -6.06 -23.30 6.37
N SER A 177 -5.14 -24.25 6.23
CA SER A 177 -5.44 -25.56 5.66
C SER A 177 -5.30 -26.60 6.75
N THR A 178 -6.38 -27.32 7.02
CA THR A 178 -6.41 -28.39 8.02
C THR A 178 -6.58 -29.71 7.30
N LYS A 179 -5.65 -30.64 7.48
CA LYS A 179 -5.84 -32.01 7.00
C LYS A 179 -6.21 -32.91 8.18
N ASN A 180 -7.51 -33.05 8.41
CA ASN A 180 -8.01 -34.01 9.39
C ASN A 180 -8.10 -35.39 8.74
N ARG A 181 -7.37 -36.38 9.29
CA ARG A 181 -7.58 -37.80 8.99
C ARG A 181 -7.99 -38.50 10.29
N SER A 182 -9.29 -38.57 10.56
CA SER A 182 -9.82 -39.45 11.62
C SER A 182 -11.26 -39.87 11.34
N GLU A 183 -11.53 -41.16 11.51
CA GLU A 183 -12.88 -41.70 11.69
C GLU A 183 -13.36 -41.36 13.12
N SER A 184 -14.56 -40.79 13.23
CA SER A 184 -15.40 -40.55 14.43
C SER A 184 -15.14 -39.33 15.35
N GLU A 185 -16.25 -38.66 15.68
CA GLU A 185 -16.54 -37.39 16.43
C GLU A 185 -16.08 -37.40 17.92
N SER A 186 -15.92 -36.29 18.69
CA SER A 186 -16.44 -34.90 18.67
C SER A 186 -15.47 -33.94 19.41
N LEU A 187 -15.37 -32.65 19.01
CA LEU A 187 -14.61 -31.60 19.73
C LEU A 187 -15.48 -30.39 20.03
N GLU A 188 -15.24 -29.81 21.20
CA GLU A 188 -16.07 -28.81 21.82
C GLU A 188 -15.30 -27.48 21.98
N VAL A 189 -15.76 -26.41 21.31
CA VAL A 189 -15.01 -25.15 21.09
C VAL A 189 -15.70 -23.95 21.72
N LYS A 190 -14.95 -23.15 22.49
CA LYS A 190 -15.38 -21.83 22.98
C LYS A 190 -14.65 -20.73 22.24
N ALA A 191 -15.38 -19.82 21.61
CA ALA A 191 -14.84 -18.60 21.04
C ALA A 191 -15.59 -17.39 21.62
N LYS A 192 -14.84 -16.38 22.06
CA LYS A 192 -15.37 -15.14 22.64
C LYS A 192 -14.82 -13.97 21.84
N LEU A 193 -15.71 -13.13 21.31
CA LEU A 193 -15.39 -12.05 20.38
C LEU A 193 -16.00 -10.75 20.89
N HIS A 194 -15.19 -9.70 20.96
CA HIS A 194 -15.65 -8.35 21.30
C HIS A 194 -15.33 -7.39 20.16
N VAL A 195 -16.37 -6.80 19.55
CA VAL A 195 -16.23 -5.60 18.73
C VAL A 195 -17.48 -4.72 18.89
N LEU A 196 -17.25 -3.55 19.51
CA LEU A 196 -18.12 -2.37 19.58
C LEU A 196 -19.65 -2.62 19.65
N TRP A 197 -20.14 -2.70 20.91
CA TRP A 197 -21.52 -2.53 21.44
C TRP A 197 -22.39 -3.78 21.75
N TRP A 198 -21.91 -5.04 21.63
CA TRP A 198 -22.59 -6.26 22.16
C TRP A 198 -21.61 -7.32 22.71
N ASP A 199 -22.10 -8.17 23.63
CA ASP A 199 -21.38 -9.30 24.23
C ASP A 199 -22.08 -10.65 23.93
N ILE A 200 -21.31 -11.66 23.48
CA ILE A 200 -21.77 -13.05 23.38
C ILE A 200 -20.72 -13.99 23.96
N GLU A 201 -21.16 -14.89 24.83
CA GLU A 201 -20.34 -15.89 25.50
C GLU A 201 -20.94 -17.29 25.31
N LYS A 202 -20.10 -18.29 24.96
CA LYS A 202 -20.49 -19.68 25.14
C LYS A 202 -19.31 -20.61 25.40
N SER A 203 -19.62 -21.63 26.20
CA SER A 203 -18.63 -22.30 27.01
C SER A 203 -18.87 -23.81 27.09
N TYR A 204 -17.89 -24.64 26.74
CA TYR A 204 -18.02 -26.08 26.56
C TYR A 204 -16.62 -26.84 26.62
N ASN A 205 -16.55 -28.03 27.29
CA ASN A 205 -15.44 -28.90 27.78
C ASN A 205 -15.13 -30.16 26.92
N GLU A 206 -13.89 -30.66 27.04
CA GLU A 206 -13.26 -31.80 26.31
C GLU A 206 -13.43 -33.20 26.94
N GLU A 207 -13.26 -34.25 26.11
CA GLU A 207 -12.53 -35.49 26.45
C GLU A 207 -11.73 -36.03 25.23
N HIS A 208 -10.57 -36.67 25.50
CA HIS A 208 -9.46 -36.89 24.54
C HIS A 208 -9.55 -38.16 23.67
N HIS A 209 -9.10 -38.04 22.41
CA HIS A 209 -8.48 -39.13 21.64
C HIS A 209 -7.29 -38.63 20.79
N ALA A 210 -6.30 -39.50 20.54
CA ALA A 210 -5.06 -39.17 19.85
C ALA A 210 -5.31 -38.93 18.34
N HIS A 211 -5.00 -37.72 17.88
CA HIS A 211 -5.12 -37.29 16.49
C HIS A 211 -3.78 -36.79 15.95
N GLU A 212 -3.36 -37.27 14.76
CA GLU A 212 -2.42 -36.52 13.93
C GLU A 212 -3.22 -35.49 13.11
N ALA A 213 -3.54 -34.38 13.76
CA ALA A 213 -4.04 -33.19 13.09
C ALA A 213 -2.85 -32.27 12.82
N TRP A 214 -2.60 -31.94 11.55
CA TRP A 214 -1.69 -30.86 11.21
C TRP A 214 -2.47 -29.76 10.49
N SER A 215 -2.27 -28.54 10.95
CA SER A 215 -2.85 -27.32 10.40
C SER A 215 -1.71 -26.45 9.91
N VAL A 216 -1.71 -26.13 8.62
CA VAL A 216 -0.80 -25.13 8.05
C VAL A 216 -1.51 -23.79 8.03
N PHE A 217 -0.90 -22.81 8.68
CA PHE A 217 -1.31 -21.42 8.69
C PHE A 217 -0.36 -20.63 7.79
N ASP A 218 -0.92 -19.96 6.79
CA ASP A 218 -0.16 -19.08 5.90
C ASP A 218 -0.73 -17.65 6.03
N ILE A 219 0.12 -16.72 6.49
CA ILE A 219 -0.17 -15.33 6.72
C ILE A 219 0.80 -14.46 5.90
N THR A 220 0.22 -13.56 5.11
CA THR A 220 0.92 -12.44 4.49
C THR A 220 0.26 -11.16 4.93
N ALA A 221 1.02 -10.22 5.49
CA ALA A 221 0.48 -8.96 5.97
C ALA A 221 1.45 -7.81 5.74
N PHE A 222 0.92 -6.59 5.60
CA PHE A 222 1.71 -5.38 5.42
C PHE A 222 1.03 -4.16 6.06
N GLU A 223 1.83 -3.19 6.46
CA GLU A 223 1.40 -1.86 6.91
C GLU A 223 2.44 -0.83 6.47
N THR A 224 2.06 0.07 5.56
CA THR A 224 3.00 1.02 4.96
C THR A 224 3.35 2.20 5.86
N LEU A 225 2.54 2.48 6.90
CA LEU A 225 2.77 3.63 7.78
C LEU A 225 4.00 3.42 8.68
N SER A 226 4.14 2.21 9.22
CA SER A 226 5.25 1.79 10.08
C SER A 226 6.33 1.01 9.31
N GLY A 227 6.02 0.62 8.06
CA GLY A 227 6.91 -0.17 7.23
C GLY A 227 6.96 -1.66 7.57
N LEU A 228 5.94 -2.16 8.28
CA LEU A 228 5.87 -3.55 8.70
C LEU A 228 5.41 -4.45 7.56
N ASN A 229 6.04 -5.61 7.43
CA ASN A 229 5.67 -6.67 6.52
C ASN A 229 5.94 -8.02 7.19
N VAL A 230 4.99 -8.95 7.08
CA VAL A 230 5.13 -10.31 7.58
C VAL A 230 4.77 -11.30 6.49
N GLN A 231 5.61 -12.33 6.36
CA GLN A 231 5.36 -13.54 5.58
C GLN A 231 5.58 -14.77 6.48
N SER A 232 4.77 -15.81 6.27
CA SER A 232 4.67 -17.03 7.07
C SER A 232 5.99 -17.70 7.48
N GLY A 233 7.02 -17.62 6.64
CA GLY A 233 8.33 -18.20 6.93
C GLY A 233 9.12 -17.49 8.04
N ALA A 234 8.66 -16.32 8.51
CA ALA A 234 9.37 -15.46 9.46
C ALA A 234 8.67 -15.33 10.83
N LEU A 235 7.62 -16.12 11.10
CA LEU A 235 6.82 -16.00 12.32
C LEU A 235 7.57 -16.54 13.54
N GLN A 236 7.93 -15.66 14.48
CA GLN A 236 8.48 -16.02 15.81
C GLN A 236 7.38 -16.20 16.87
N GLN A 237 6.14 -15.88 16.53
CA GLN A 237 4.97 -15.85 17.42
C GLN A 237 3.86 -16.74 16.86
N ASP A 238 2.88 -17.04 17.71
CA ASP A 238 1.68 -17.76 17.31
C ASP A 238 0.96 -17.05 16.13
N PRO A 239 0.65 -17.77 15.02
CA PRO A 239 0.03 -17.19 13.84
C PRO A 239 -1.29 -16.45 14.12
N GLN A 240 -2.10 -16.91 15.07
CA GLN A 240 -3.38 -16.25 15.40
C GLN A 240 -3.13 -14.90 16.06
N THR A 241 -2.15 -14.84 16.96
CA THR A 241 -1.70 -13.59 17.59
C THR A 241 -1.21 -12.59 16.55
N VAL A 242 -0.42 -13.05 15.57
CA VAL A 242 0.07 -12.20 14.48
C VAL A 242 -1.08 -11.71 13.61
N ALA A 243 -1.99 -12.58 13.20
CA ALA A 243 -3.18 -12.20 12.43
C ALA A 243 -4.03 -11.16 13.18
N TRP A 244 -4.24 -11.35 14.48
CA TRP A 244 -5.01 -10.42 15.31
C TRP A 244 -4.38 -9.03 15.39
N ASN A 245 -3.05 -8.97 15.59
CA ASN A 245 -2.32 -7.70 15.63
C ASN A 245 -2.47 -6.92 14.31
N TYR A 246 -2.40 -7.61 13.16
CA TYR A 246 -2.62 -6.96 11.86
C TYR A 246 -4.08 -6.56 11.63
N ILE A 247 -5.07 -7.34 12.06
CA ILE A 247 -6.49 -6.93 12.01
C ILE A 247 -6.71 -5.64 12.80
N GLN A 248 -6.12 -5.53 13.98
CA GLN A 248 -6.17 -4.32 14.79
C GLN A 248 -5.45 -3.15 14.11
N GLY A 249 -4.28 -3.39 13.51
CA GLY A 249 -3.56 -2.38 12.72
C GLY A 249 -4.39 -1.84 11.55
N VAL A 250 -4.99 -2.74 10.77
CA VAL A 250 -5.87 -2.39 9.64
C VAL A 250 -7.10 -1.59 10.11
N SER A 251 -7.69 -1.98 11.24
CA SER A 251 -8.87 -1.31 11.81
C SER A 251 -8.55 0.07 12.39
N ASN A 252 -7.35 0.25 12.94
CA ASN A 252 -6.90 1.51 13.54
C ASN A 252 -6.14 2.42 12.56
N LEU A 253 -5.95 2.00 11.30
CA LEU A 253 -5.11 2.69 10.33
C LEU A 253 -5.48 4.16 10.14
N GLU A 254 -6.78 4.49 10.09
CA GLU A 254 -7.22 5.88 9.96
C GLU A 254 -6.73 6.74 11.12
N LYS A 255 -6.89 6.25 12.35
CA LYS A 255 -6.42 6.94 13.55
C LYS A 255 -4.91 7.12 13.50
N SER A 256 -4.17 6.05 13.22
CA SER A 256 -2.69 6.10 13.13
C SER A 256 -2.20 7.10 12.09
N VAL A 257 -2.85 7.15 10.92
CA VAL A 257 -2.52 8.14 9.88
C VAL A 257 -2.82 9.55 10.37
N ARG A 258 -3.98 9.80 10.99
CA ARG A 258 -4.33 11.12 11.53
C ARG A 258 -3.37 11.58 12.62
N ASP A 259 -3.01 10.68 13.54
CA ASP A 259 -2.05 10.93 14.60
C ASP A 259 -0.68 11.31 13.99
N LYS A 260 -0.24 10.58 12.94
CA LYS A 260 1.02 10.89 12.25
C LYS A 260 0.99 12.21 11.49
N MET A 261 -0.11 12.53 10.82
CA MET A 261 -0.31 13.83 10.17
C MET A 261 -0.24 14.98 11.19
N SER A 262 -0.84 14.79 12.37
CA SER A 262 -0.78 15.75 13.47
C SER A 262 0.62 15.89 14.06
N GLU A 263 1.36 14.78 14.22
CA GLU A 263 2.76 14.78 14.68
C GLU A 263 3.67 15.58 13.74
N LEU A 264 3.44 15.44 12.43
CA LEU A 264 4.13 16.21 11.39
C LEU A 264 3.63 17.66 11.26
N GLY A 265 2.58 18.01 12.02
CA GLY A 265 1.93 19.32 12.00
C GLY A 265 1.38 19.69 10.63
N LEU A 266 0.90 18.71 9.85
CA LEU A 266 0.38 18.93 8.50
C LEU A 266 -1.06 19.46 8.57
N GLU A 267 -1.18 20.78 8.50
CA GLU A 267 -2.44 21.52 8.47
C GLU A 267 -2.74 22.02 7.05
N GLU A 268 -4.02 22.24 6.72
CA GLU A 268 -4.44 22.68 5.39
C GLU A 268 -3.71 23.95 4.91
N ASP A 269 -3.22 23.91 3.67
CA ASP A 269 -2.43 24.98 3.02
C ASP A 269 -1.14 25.38 3.73
N LYS A 270 -0.63 24.53 4.64
CA LYS A 270 0.68 24.72 5.24
C LYS A 270 1.77 24.71 4.17
N SER A 271 2.59 25.76 4.17
CA SER A 271 3.86 25.78 3.45
C SER A 271 4.85 24.85 4.15
N LEU A 272 5.45 23.94 3.39
CA LEU A 272 6.43 22.99 3.88
C LEU A 272 7.83 23.41 3.45
N THR A 273 8.80 23.18 4.32
CA THR A 273 10.22 23.25 3.95
C THR A 273 10.66 21.93 3.32
N HIS A 274 11.81 21.93 2.64
CA HIS A 274 12.40 20.68 2.15
C HIS A 274 12.68 19.68 3.28
N GLU A 275 13.07 20.16 4.46
CA GLU A 275 13.31 19.32 5.64
C GLU A 275 12.02 18.69 6.16
N ASP A 276 10.89 19.41 6.08
CA ASP A 276 9.60 18.84 6.45
C ASP A 276 9.24 17.68 5.50
N VAL A 277 9.49 17.84 4.20
CA VAL A 277 9.24 16.76 3.21
C VAL A 277 10.15 15.56 3.43
N GLN A 278 11.40 15.75 3.88
CA GLN A 278 12.31 14.64 4.17
C GLN A 278 11.91 13.82 5.40
N LYS A 279 11.08 14.37 6.29
CA LYS A 279 10.56 13.67 7.48
C LYS A 279 9.30 12.85 7.20
N ILE A 280 8.68 13.05 6.04
CA ILE A 280 7.43 12.43 5.58
C ILE A 280 7.77 11.18 4.77
#